data_AF-A0A5E9AXR7-F1
#
_entry.id   AF-A0A5E9AXR7-F1
#
_cell.length_a   1.000
_cell.length_b   1.000
_cell.length_c   1.000
_cell.angle_alpha   90.00
_cell.angle_beta   90.00
_cell.angle_gamma   90.00
#
_symmetry.space_group_name_H-M   'P 1'
#
loop_
_entity.id
_entity.type
_entity.pdbx_description
1 polymer ?
#
loop_
_entity_poly.entity_id
_entity_poly.type
_entity_poly.pdbx_seq_one_letter_code
_entity_poly.pdbx_strand_id
1 'polypeptide(L)'
;NALSGDVSGASFDAAVDAMLDGKVGDFDIAFTRHCQSGGHPFLVLSSAMRQLQAIQVMRGQMESGGRNAASVVAGARPPVFFSRRKLVEKTLERWNVEALGRALSRLQTAVLQTRKRPDLSEALARQALLGIAIESARLGQRG
;
A
#
# COMPACT_ATOMS: atom_id res chain seq x y z
N ASN A 1 11.76 -11.86 25.65
CA ASN A 1 10.70 -10.96 25.12
C ASN A 1 10.35 -11.33 23.69
N ALA A 2 9.33 -12.19 23.49
CA ALA A 2 8.86 -12.61 22.16
C ALA A 2 7.47 -12.05 21.79
N LEU A 3 6.90 -11.13 22.59
CA LEU A 3 5.52 -10.63 22.42
C LEU A 3 5.40 -9.38 21.51
N SER A 4 6.48 -8.63 21.26
CA SER A 4 6.40 -7.36 20.49
C SER A 4 6.52 -7.53 18.97
N GLY A 5 7.03 -8.68 18.51
CA GLY A 5 7.25 -8.95 17.07
C GLY A 5 5.96 -9.20 16.29
N ASP A 6 4.99 -9.89 16.90
CA ASP A 6 3.73 -10.28 16.26
C ASP A 6 2.78 -9.09 16.05
N VAL A 7 2.68 -8.22 17.06
CA VAL A 7 1.85 -7.00 16.99
C VAL A 7 2.37 -6.01 15.94
N SER A 8 3.70 -5.86 15.84
CA SER A 8 4.31 -4.94 14.88
C SER A 8 4.10 -5.41 13.43
N GLY A 9 4.18 -6.72 13.17
CA GLY A 9 3.87 -7.31 11.86
C GLY A 9 2.41 -7.08 11.46
N ALA A 10 1.48 -7.33 12.38
CA ALA A 10 0.05 -7.12 12.14
C ALA A 10 -0.32 -5.65 11.90
N SER A 11 0.27 -4.70 12.63
CA SER A 11 -0.01 -3.27 12.45
C SER A 11 0.50 -2.73 11.11
N PHE A 12 1.62 -3.25 10.63
CA PHE A 12 2.20 -2.83 9.36
C PHE A 12 1.37 -3.32 8.15
N ASP A 13 0.93 -4.58 8.15
CA ASP A 13 0.04 -5.09 7.09
C ASP A 13 -1.30 -4.36 7.10
N ALA A 14 -1.85 -4.08 8.29
CA ALA A 14 -3.07 -3.28 8.44
C ALA A 14 -2.92 -1.86 7.88
N ALA A 15 -1.78 -1.19 8.08
CA ALA A 15 -1.52 0.13 7.52
C ALA A 15 -1.52 0.09 5.97
N VAL A 16 -0.85 -0.90 5.37
CA VAL A 16 -0.80 -1.01 3.90
C VAL A 16 -2.18 -1.34 3.33
N ASP A 17 -2.95 -2.20 3.98
CA ASP A 17 -4.31 -2.54 3.55
C ASP A 17 -5.27 -1.35 3.67
N ALA A 18 -5.22 -0.60 4.78
CA ALA A 18 -6.00 0.61 4.96
C ALA A 18 -5.64 1.70 3.93
N MET A 19 -4.34 1.84 3.60
CA MET A 19 -3.87 2.73 2.53
C MET A 19 -4.46 2.34 1.17
N LEU A 20 -4.42 1.06 0.81
CA LEU A 20 -4.97 0.56 -0.45
C LEU A 20 -6.50 0.67 -0.51
N ASP A 21 -7.20 0.49 0.61
CA ASP A 21 -8.67 0.61 0.69
C ASP A 21 -9.15 2.07 0.70
N GLY A 22 -8.26 3.01 1.02
CA GLY A 22 -8.59 4.44 1.19
C GLY A 22 -9.17 4.78 2.56
N LYS A 23 -8.96 3.93 3.56
CA LYS A 23 -9.37 4.17 4.96
C LYS A 23 -8.30 5.02 5.66
N VAL A 24 -8.33 6.32 5.40
CA VAL A 24 -7.29 7.27 5.85
C VAL A 24 -7.11 7.27 7.36
N GLY A 25 -8.20 7.25 8.14
CA GLY A 25 -8.14 7.18 9.60
C GLY A 25 -7.50 5.89 10.11
N ASP A 26 -7.93 4.75 9.57
CA ASP A 26 -7.38 3.43 9.94
C ASP A 26 -5.89 3.32 9.58
N PHE A 27 -5.50 3.89 8.42
CA PHE A 27 -4.09 3.98 8.03
C PHE A 27 -3.28 4.75 9.09
N ASP A 28 -3.74 5.95 9.48
CA ASP A 28 -2.98 6.81 10.39
C ASP A 28 -2.83 6.17 11.78
N ILE A 29 -3.89 5.52 12.27
CA ILE A 29 -3.88 4.75 13.51
C ILE A 29 -2.87 3.58 13.42
N ALA A 30 -2.95 2.77 12.37
CA ALA A 30 -2.10 1.59 12.21
C ALA A 30 -0.62 1.97 12.02
N PHE A 31 -0.34 3.00 11.22
CA PHE A 31 1.01 3.53 11.02
C PHE A 31 1.59 4.09 12.33
N THR A 32 0.82 4.90 13.06
CA THR A 32 1.25 5.44 14.36
C THR A 32 1.57 4.33 15.34
N ARG A 33 0.70 3.31 15.43
CA ARG A 33 0.93 2.15 16.30
C ARG A 33 2.22 1.41 15.93
N HIS A 34 2.47 1.19 14.64
CA HIS A 34 3.72 0.56 14.16
C HIS A 34 4.95 1.35 14.58
N CYS A 35 4.95 2.68 14.43
CA CYS A 35 6.08 3.50 14.84
C CYS A 35 6.26 3.54 16.37
N GLN A 36 5.17 3.66 17.12
CA GLN A 36 5.20 3.64 18.59
C GLN A 36 5.65 2.30 19.18
N SER A 37 5.45 1.18 18.46
CA SER A 37 5.96 -0.14 18.86
C SER A 37 7.43 -0.36 18.50
N GLY A 38 8.13 0.66 18.01
CA GLY A 38 9.54 0.58 17.57
C GLY A 38 9.71 0.10 16.13
N GLY A 39 8.62 -0.03 15.38
CA GLY A 39 8.64 -0.42 13.98
C GLY A 39 9.22 0.68 13.08
N HIS A 40 10.11 0.28 12.16
CA HIS A 40 10.77 1.24 11.27
C HIS A 40 9.81 1.72 10.15
N PRO A 41 9.63 3.04 9.91
CA PRO A 41 8.74 3.59 8.88
C PRO A 41 9.03 3.08 7.45
N PHE A 42 10.31 2.88 7.16
CA PHE A 42 10.79 2.26 5.91
C PHE A 42 10.12 0.91 5.60
N LEU A 43 9.77 0.10 6.60
CA LEU A 43 9.10 -1.18 6.36
C LEU A 43 7.75 -0.93 5.66
N VAL A 44 6.93 -0.02 6.19
CA VAL A 44 5.64 0.39 5.61
C VAL A 44 5.80 0.91 4.18
N LEU A 45 6.76 1.82 3.97
CA LEU A 45 7.09 2.34 2.62
C LEU A 45 7.45 1.22 1.65
N SER A 46 8.37 0.33 2.06
CA SER A 46 8.86 -0.75 1.20
C SER A 46 7.74 -1.72 0.81
N SER A 47 6.78 -1.96 1.71
CA SER A 47 5.66 -2.85 1.45
C SER A 47 4.59 -2.22 0.58
N ALA A 48 4.23 -0.97 0.87
CA ALA A 48 3.35 -0.19 -0.01
C ALA A 48 3.88 -0.19 -1.45
N MET A 49 5.20 -0.03 -1.62
CA MET A 49 5.85 -0.08 -2.92
C MET A 49 5.72 -1.46 -3.59
N ARG A 50 6.02 -2.56 -2.86
CA ARG A 50 5.86 -3.92 -3.38
C ARG A 50 4.41 -4.22 -3.77
N GLN A 51 3.44 -3.81 -2.95
CA GLN A 51 2.02 -4.03 -3.22
C GLN A 51 1.56 -3.24 -4.45
N LEU A 52 1.91 -1.96 -4.57
CA LEU A 52 1.56 -1.15 -5.73
C LEU A 52 2.22 -1.65 -7.02
N GLN A 53 3.47 -2.16 -6.95
CA GLN A 53 4.12 -2.82 -8.08
C GLN A 53 3.38 -4.08 -8.52
N ALA A 54 2.99 -4.94 -7.57
CA ALA A 54 2.21 -6.13 -7.87
C ALA A 54 0.85 -5.77 -8.52
N ILE A 55 0.18 -4.75 -7.99
CA ILE A 55 -1.08 -4.22 -8.55
C ILE A 55 -0.84 -3.65 -9.96
N GLN A 56 0.27 -2.94 -10.20
CA GLN A 56 0.62 -2.40 -11.52
C GLN A 56 0.80 -3.50 -12.57
N VAL A 57 1.49 -4.58 -12.22
CA VAL A 57 1.63 -5.75 -13.10
C VAL A 57 0.27 -6.37 -13.38
N MET A 58 -0.53 -6.63 -12.36
CA MET A 58 -1.88 -7.19 -12.52
C MET A 58 -2.79 -6.27 -13.36
N ARG A 59 -2.71 -4.95 -13.16
CA ARG A 59 -3.47 -3.98 -13.94
C ARG A 59 -3.09 -4.00 -15.42
N GLY A 60 -1.79 -4.11 -15.72
CA GLY A 60 -1.32 -4.28 -17.10
C GLY A 60 -1.86 -5.58 -17.75
N GLN A 61 -2.02 -6.66 -16.99
CA GLN A 61 -2.64 -7.90 -17.49
C GLN A 61 -4.14 -7.72 -17.77
N MET A 62 -4.86 -6.94 -16.96
CA MET A 62 -6.27 -6.61 -17.23
C MET A 62 -6.43 -5.81 -18.52
N GLU A 63 -5.61 -4.76 -18.68
CA GLU A 63 -5.70 -3.84 -19.83
C GLU A 63 -5.27 -4.50 -21.14
N SER A 64 -4.23 -5.33 -21.13
CA SER A 64 -3.75 -6.02 -22.34
C SER A 64 -4.55 -7.27 -22.71
N GLY A 65 -5.06 -8.01 -21.71
CA GLY A 65 -5.76 -9.29 -21.92
C GLY A 65 -7.28 -9.20 -21.90
N GLY A 66 -7.87 -8.03 -21.65
CA GLY A 66 -9.32 -7.87 -21.48
C GLY A 66 -9.89 -8.67 -20.29
N ARG A 67 -9.03 -9.05 -19.33
CA ARG A 67 -9.41 -9.86 -18.17
C ARG A 67 -9.99 -8.98 -17.08
N ASN A 68 -11.02 -9.47 -16.40
CA ASN A 68 -11.54 -8.81 -15.21
C ASN A 68 -10.60 -9.00 -14.00
N ALA A 69 -10.80 -8.20 -12.95
CA ALA A 69 -9.95 -8.18 -11.76
C ALA A 69 -9.90 -9.54 -11.05
N ALA A 70 -11.05 -10.18 -10.84
CA ALA A 70 -11.14 -11.49 -10.19
C ALA A 70 -10.32 -12.57 -10.92
N SER A 71 -10.39 -12.61 -12.26
CA SER A 71 -9.61 -13.56 -13.07
C SER A 71 -8.10 -13.32 -12.91
N VAL A 72 -7.67 -12.06 -12.96
CA VAL A 72 -6.24 -11.71 -12.81
C VAL A 72 -5.75 -12.07 -11.41
N VAL A 73 -6.51 -11.75 -10.35
CA VAL A 73 -6.16 -12.09 -8.96
C VAL A 73 -6.09 -13.59 -8.75
N ALA A 74 -7.02 -14.37 -9.32
CA ALA A 74 -6.99 -15.83 -9.26
C ALA A 74 -5.76 -16.43 -9.97
N GLY A 75 -5.26 -15.78 -11.01
CA GLY A 75 -4.08 -16.20 -11.78
C GLY A 75 -2.74 -15.63 -11.28
N ALA A 76 -2.74 -14.82 -10.22
CA ALA A 76 -1.56 -14.11 -9.75
C ALA A 76 -0.44 -15.05 -9.27
N ARG A 77 0.81 -14.70 -9.58
CA ARG A 77 2.03 -15.39 -9.14
C ARG A 77 3.02 -14.33 -8.60
N PRO A 78 3.32 -14.30 -7.29
CA PRO A 78 2.84 -15.19 -6.23
C PRO A 78 1.32 -15.05 -5.95
N PRO A 79 0.68 -16.07 -5.34
CA PRO A 79 -0.75 -16.03 -5.03
C PRO A 79 -1.11 -14.88 -4.08
N VAL A 80 -2.22 -14.20 -4.36
CA VAL A 80 -2.82 -13.26 -3.42
C VAL A 80 -3.52 -14.05 -2.31
N PHE A 81 -3.18 -13.75 -1.05
CA PHE A 81 -3.83 -14.34 0.12
C PHE A 81 -5.34 -14.18 0.05
N PHE A 82 -6.08 -15.22 0.44
CA PHE A 82 -7.53 -15.25 0.32
C PHE A 82 -8.21 -14.05 1.02
N SER A 83 -7.74 -13.68 2.22
CA SER A 83 -8.22 -12.53 2.98
C SER A 83 -8.07 -11.19 2.26
N ARG A 84 -7.08 -11.06 1.37
CA ARG A 84 -6.76 -9.82 0.65
C ARG A 84 -7.31 -9.78 -0.78
N ARG A 85 -7.91 -10.88 -1.28
CA ARG A 85 -8.43 -10.95 -2.66
C ARG A 85 -9.41 -9.83 -2.97
N LYS A 86 -10.43 -9.65 -2.13
CA LYS A 86 -11.44 -8.60 -2.31
C LYS A 86 -10.83 -7.19 -2.32
N LEU A 87 -9.86 -6.94 -1.44
CA LEU A 87 -9.15 -5.66 -1.41
C LEU A 87 -8.40 -5.44 -2.74
N VAL A 88 -7.61 -6.42 -3.17
CA VAL A 88 -6.81 -6.33 -4.40
C VAL A 88 -7.69 -6.18 -5.64
N GLU A 89 -8.78 -6.94 -5.75
CA GLU A 89 -9.75 -6.84 -6.85
C GLU A 89 -10.34 -5.43 -6.92
N LYS A 90 -10.84 -4.92 -5.80
CA LYS A 90 -11.37 -3.56 -5.68
C LYS A 90 -10.32 -2.50 -6.03
N THR A 91 -9.08 -2.67 -5.61
CA THR A 91 -7.99 -1.75 -5.98
C THR A 91 -7.72 -1.79 -7.49
N LEU A 92 -7.70 -2.97 -8.10
CA LEU A 92 -7.48 -3.14 -9.54
C LEU A 92 -8.58 -2.52 -10.40
N GLU A 93 -9.83 -2.54 -9.93
CA GLU A 93 -10.96 -1.91 -10.60
C GLU A 93 -10.85 -0.38 -10.58
N ARG A 94 -10.35 0.19 -9.49
CA ARG A 94 -10.31 1.64 -9.24
C ARG A 94 -9.06 2.33 -9.78
N TRP A 95 -7.93 1.63 -9.77
CA TRP A 95 -6.62 2.20 -10.13
C TRP A 95 -6.28 1.88 -11.58
N ASN A 96 -5.79 2.88 -12.31
CA ASN A 96 -5.20 2.70 -13.64
C ASN A 96 -3.66 2.74 -13.58
N VAL A 97 -2.99 2.34 -14.66
CA VAL A 97 -1.52 2.25 -14.71
C VAL A 97 -0.84 3.59 -14.44
N GLU A 98 -1.42 4.70 -14.91
CA GLU A 98 -0.89 6.03 -14.69
C GLU A 98 -0.93 6.46 -13.22
N ALA A 99 -2.04 6.22 -12.52
CA ALA A 99 -2.18 6.51 -11.09
C ALA A 99 -1.20 5.67 -10.26
N LEU A 100 -1.05 4.38 -10.60
CA LEU A 100 -0.08 3.50 -9.96
C LEU A 100 1.35 4.00 -10.16
N GLY A 101 1.70 4.45 -11.37
CA GLY A 101 3.01 5.04 -11.67
C GLY A 101 3.30 6.30 -10.83
N ARG A 102 2.31 7.20 -10.69
CA ARG A 102 2.46 8.39 -9.84
C ARG A 102 2.64 8.04 -8.37
N ALA A 103 1.86 7.10 -7.84
CA ALA A 103 1.98 6.65 -6.46
C ALA A 103 3.34 5.99 -6.18
N LEU A 104 3.84 5.17 -7.11
CA LEU A 104 5.16 4.55 -7.00
C LEU A 104 6.29 5.59 -7.03
N SER A 105 6.20 6.59 -7.91
CA SER A 105 7.16 7.70 -7.96
C SER A 105 7.18 8.47 -6.62
N ARG A 106 6.00 8.77 -6.06
CA ARG A 106 5.87 9.40 -4.73
C ARG A 106 6.56 8.58 -3.63
N LEU A 107 6.39 7.26 -3.62
CA LEU A 107 7.06 6.39 -2.64
C LEU A 107 8.57 6.37 -2.82
N GLN A 108 9.06 6.32 -4.06
CA GLN A 108 10.50 6.36 -4.35
C GLN A 108 11.12 7.68 -3.87
N THR A 109 10.48 8.82 -4.14
CA THR A 109 10.91 10.12 -3.61
C THR A 109 10.94 10.12 -2.09
N ALA A 110 9.91 9.59 -1.43
CA ALA A 110 9.86 9.52 0.03
C ALA A 110 11.00 8.64 0.60
N VAL A 111 11.30 7.50 -0.01
CA VAL A 111 12.43 6.65 0.39
C VAL A 111 13.75 7.41 0.29
N LEU A 112 13.98 8.18 -0.78
CA LEU A 112 15.18 9.00 -0.90
C LEU A 112 15.24 10.12 0.15
N GLN A 113 14.12 10.78 0.44
CA GLN A 113 14.04 11.84 1.44
C GLN A 113 14.29 11.32 2.86
N THR A 114 13.69 10.18 3.23
CA THR A 114 13.91 9.55 4.55
C THR A 114 15.37 9.15 4.77
N ARG A 115 16.08 8.72 3.73
CA ARG A 115 17.53 8.44 3.79
C ARG A 115 18.37 9.70 3.96
N LYS A 116 17.99 10.80 3.31
CA LYS A 116 18.69 12.10 3.43
C LYS A 116 18.42 12.79 4.77
N ARG A 117 17.26 12.56 5.36
CA ARG A 117 16.78 13.18 6.61
C ARG A 117 16.24 12.11 7.57
N PRO A 118 17.12 11.31 8.20
CA PRO A 118 16.68 10.27 9.14
C PRO A 118 15.86 10.82 10.31
N ASP A 119 16.17 12.05 10.75
CA ASP A 119 15.45 12.84 11.75
C ASP A 119 13.97 13.05 11.41
N LEU A 120 13.64 13.09 10.10
CA LEU A 120 12.28 13.30 9.60
C LEU A 120 11.68 12.02 8.99
N SER A 121 12.30 10.86 9.19
CA SER A 121 11.93 9.64 8.47
C SER A 121 10.47 9.25 8.69
N GLU A 122 9.96 9.36 9.92
CA GLU A 122 8.56 9.03 10.22
C GLU A 122 7.60 9.99 9.53
N ALA A 123 7.81 11.30 9.69
CA ALA A 123 6.95 12.34 9.13
C ALA A 123 6.87 12.26 7.59
N LEU A 124 8.03 12.09 6.94
CA LEU A 124 8.12 11.95 5.48
C LEU A 124 7.41 10.68 4.98
N ALA A 125 7.60 9.55 5.66
CA ALA A 125 6.92 8.30 5.33
C ALA A 125 5.40 8.43 5.49
N ARG A 126 4.94 8.97 6.64
CA ARG A 126 3.52 9.21 6.93
C ARG A 126 2.88 10.10 5.88
N GLN A 127 3.49 11.23 5.56
CA GLN A 127 2.98 12.16 4.55
C GLN A 127 2.85 11.49 3.17
N ALA A 128 3.86 10.72 2.76
CA ALA A 128 3.83 10.04 1.48
C ALA A 128 2.68 9.04 1.40
N LEU A 129 2.54 8.18 2.42
CA LEU A 129 1.52 7.14 2.50
C LEU A 129 0.10 7.71 2.68
N LEU A 130 -0.09 8.76 3.49
CA LEU A 130 -1.36 9.47 3.61
C LEU A 130 -1.85 9.99 2.26
N GLY A 131 -0.95 10.58 1.46
CA GLY A 131 -1.31 11.06 0.12
C GLY A 131 -1.83 9.95 -0.78
N ILE A 132 -1.30 8.72 -0.65
CA ILE A 132 -1.76 7.55 -1.42
C ILE A 132 -3.10 7.04 -0.86
N ALA A 133 -3.28 7.02 0.47
CA ALA A 133 -4.55 6.66 1.08
C ALA A 133 -5.68 7.60 0.66
N ILE A 134 -5.42 8.92 0.63
CA ILE A 134 -6.37 9.93 0.15
C ILE A 134 -6.68 9.74 -1.34
N GLU A 135 -5.66 9.44 -2.15
CA GLU A 135 -5.87 9.12 -3.57
C GLU A 135 -6.74 7.86 -3.73
N SER A 136 -6.51 6.81 -2.95
CA SER A 136 -7.35 5.61 -3.00
C SER A 136 -8.79 5.88 -2.59
N ALA A 137 -8.99 6.70 -1.54
CA ALA A 137 -10.32 7.13 -1.10
C ALA A 137 -11.08 7.87 -2.21
N ARG A 138 -10.41 8.82 -2.87
CA ARG A 138 -10.97 9.59 -3.99
C ARG A 138 -11.31 8.71 -5.19
N LEU A 139 -10.45 7.74 -5.53
CA LEU A 139 -10.73 6.78 -6.60
C LEU A 139 -11.94 5.90 -6.26
N GLY A 140 -12.11 5.56 -4.98
CA GLY A 140 -13.25 4.79 -4.49
C GLY A 140 -14.60 5.51 -4.47
N GLN A 141 -14.61 6.84 -4.62
CA GLN A 141 -15.83 7.65 -4.73
C GLN A 141 -16.29 7.84 -6.19
N ARG A 142 -15.44 7.48 -7.16
CA ARG A 142 -15.64 7.74 -8.59
C ARG A 142 -16.19 6.55 -9.39
N GLY A 143 -16.21 5.37 -8.80
CA GLY A 143 -16.78 4.14 -9.38
C GLY A 143 -17.98 3.68 -8.57
#